data_AF-C5M1E4-F1
#
_entry.id   AF-C5M1E4-F1
#
_cell.length_a   1.000
_cell.length_b   1.000
_cell.length_c   1.000
_cell.angle_alpha   90.00
_cell.angle_beta   90.00
_cell.angle_gamma   90.00
#
_symmetry.space_group_name_H-M   'P 1'
#
loop_
_entity.id
_entity.type
_entity.pdbx_description
1 polymer ?
#
loop_
_entity_poly.entity_id
_entity_poly.type
_entity_poly.pdbx_seq_one_letter_code
_entity_poly.pdbx_strand_id
1 'polypeptide(L)'
;MSSPSPEQQPLLASSEDNNNSNANPESANQEEDAEMKALMEDLNNMSTEGIQQRARLIQNDIRVYKSEVQRLTHELNSIKEKMKDNQEKINLNRQLPHLVGSVAEILPADEDEADLPEEGSAISTLQRREKKEKKSMVVKTTTRQTIYLPIIGLVPVEELKPNDLVGLNKDSYLVLDKLPQDFDSRVKAMEVDERPTD
;
A
#
# COMPACT_ATOMS: atom_id res chain seq x y z
N MET A 1 -53.91 -21.60 12.41
CA MET A 1 -54.41 -21.05 11.13
C MET A 1 -53.73 -19.70 10.97
N SER A 2 -52.83 -19.40 10.05
CA SER A 2 -52.23 -20.10 8.92
C SER A 2 -50.94 -19.33 8.60
N SER A 3 -49.88 -20.01 8.15
CA SER A 3 -48.82 -19.42 7.32
C SER A 3 -49.43 -18.89 5.99
N PRO A 4 -48.73 -18.13 5.09
CA PRO A 4 -47.28 -17.87 5.00
C PRO A 4 -46.84 -16.43 4.62
N SER A 5 -45.52 -16.20 4.67
CA SER A 5 -44.74 -15.15 3.99
C SER A 5 -44.81 -15.27 2.45
N PRO A 6 -44.26 -14.30 1.67
CA PRO A 6 -42.87 -14.48 1.22
C PRO A 6 -42.04 -13.19 1.01
N GLU A 7 -40.71 -13.35 1.18
CA GLU A 7 -39.64 -12.75 0.35
C GLU A 7 -39.43 -11.22 0.43
N GLN A 8 -38.27 -10.66 0.80
CA GLN A 8 -36.88 -11.14 0.88
C GLN A 8 -36.10 -10.34 1.95
N GLN A 9 -35.32 -11.07 2.76
CA GLN A 9 -34.16 -10.63 3.56
C GLN A 9 -32.95 -10.33 2.63
N PRO A 10 -31.69 -10.09 3.11
CA PRO A 10 -31.18 -9.86 4.49
C PRO A 10 -30.26 -8.60 4.58
N LEU A 11 -29.92 -7.92 5.69
CA LEU A 11 -29.57 -8.21 7.10
C LEU A 11 -28.34 -9.12 7.30
N LEU A 12 -27.28 -8.59 7.93
CA LEU A 12 -26.81 -9.08 9.25
C LEU A 12 -25.50 -8.38 9.69
N ALA A 13 -25.57 -7.80 10.88
CA ALA A 13 -24.47 -7.62 11.80
C ALA A 13 -24.62 -8.67 12.91
N SER A 14 -23.53 -9.30 13.34
CA SER A 14 -23.14 -9.46 14.75
C SER A 14 -22.00 -10.47 14.88
N SER A 15 -21.07 -10.14 15.76
CA SER A 15 -19.98 -10.95 16.30
C SER A 15 -20.44 -12.26 16.94
N GLU A 16 -19.69 -13.33 16.69
CA GLU A 16 -19.11 -14.29 17.65
C GLU A 16 -18.75 -15.57 16.87
N ASP A 17 -17.46 -15.91 16.81
CA ASP A 17 -16.95 -17.25 17.11
C ASP A 17 -15.44 -17.35 16.81
N ASN A 18 -14.68 -17.42 17.89
CA ASN A 18 -13.33 -17.95 17.91
C ASN A 18 -13.37 -19.43 17.51
N ASN A 19 -12.66 -19.78 16.45
CA ASN A 19 -11.86 -21.01 16.26
C ASN A 19 -11.89 -21.43 14.79
N ASN A 20 -10.86 -21.07 14.04
CA ASN A 20 -10.37 -21.97 13.01
C ASN A 20 -8.84 -22.01 13.02
N SER A 21 -8.29 -22.38 14.18
CA SER A 21 -7.00 -23.04 14.26
C SER A 21 -7.19 -24.51 13.90
N ASN A 22 -7.53 -24.81 12.64
CA ASN A 22 -7.34 -26.15 12.09
C ASN A 22 -7.27 -26.12 10.55
N ALA A 23 -6.23 -25.48 10.01
CA ALA A 23 -5.72 -25.89 8.70
C ALA A 23 -5.08 -27.27 8.90
N ASN A 24 -5.88 -28.31 8.66
CA ASN A 24 -5.52 -29.70 8.90
C ASN A 24 -4.29 -30.06 8.02
N PRO A 25 -3.12 -30.39 8.59
CA PRO A 25 -1.90 -30.68 7.83
C PRO A 25 -2.01 -31.99 7.02
N GLU A 26 -3.00 -32.84 7.32
CA GLU A 26 -3.25 -34.09 6.59
C GLU A 26 -3.75 -33.90 5.16
N SER A 27 -4.47 -32.82 4.87
CA SER A 27 -5.04 -32.56 3.53
C SER A 27 -3.97 -32.20 2.50
N ALA A 28 -2.95 -31.42 2.92
CA ALA A 28 -1.81 -31.08 2.08
C ALA A 28 -0.89 -32.29 1.82
N ASN A 29 -0.72 -33.16 2.83
CA ASN A 29 0.09 -34.37 2.69
C ASN A 29 -0.52 -35.39 1.70
N GLN A 30 -1.86 -35.49 1.63
CA GLN A 30 -2.53 -36.41 0.71
C GLN A 30 -2.44 -35.99 -0.76
N GLU A 31 -2.43 -34.69 -1.04
CA GLU A 31 -2.23 -34.16 -2.40
C GLU A 31 -0.77 -34.38 -2.85
N GLU A 32 0.21 -34.10 -1.98
CA GLU A 32 1.64 -34.36 -2.24
C GLU A 32 1.92 -35.87 -2.45
N ASP A 33 1.28 -36.75 -1.68
CA ASP A 33 1.44 -38.21 -1.81
C ASP A 33 0.81 -38.76 -3.11
N ALA A 34 -0.30 -38.18 -3.58
CA ALA A 34 -0.94 -38.56 -4.84
C ALA A 34 -0.09 -38.16 -6.05
N GLU A 35 0.49 -36.96 -6.02
CA GLU A 35 1.42 -36.47 -7.04
C GLU A 35 2.73 -37.28 -7.07
N MET A 36 3.27 -37.60 -5.90
CA MET A 36 4.45 -38.47 -5.76
C MET A 36 4.22 -39.84 -6.41
N LYS A 37 3.02 -40.41 -6.23
CA LYS A 37 2.66 -41.72 -6.78
C LYS A 37 2.52 -41.70 -8.32
N ALA A 38 1.94 -40.64 -8.88
CA ALA A 38 1.85 -40.45 -10.33
C ALA A 38 3.24 -40.27 -10.97
N LEU A 39 4.13 -39.50 -10.34
CA LEU A 39 5.52 -39.35 -10.77
C LEU A 39 6.29 -40.66 -10.75
N MET A 40 6.00 -41.52 -9.77
CA MET A 40 6.63 -42.84 -9.62
C MET A 40 6.15 -43.83 -10.69
N GLU A 41 4.89 -43.73 -11.12
CA GLU A 41 4.34 -44.47 -12.25
C GLU A 41 4.94 -44.01 -13.59
N ASP A 42 5.09 -42.70 -13.79
CA ASP A 42 5.79 -42.13 -14.95
C ASP A 42 7.27 -42.57 -15.02
N LEU A 43 7.96 -42.61 -13.87
CA LEU A 43 9.33 -43.11 -13.76
C LEU A 43 9.46 -44.58 -14.13
N ASN A 44 8.47 -45.41 -13.77
CA ASN A 44 8.44 -46.83 -14.14
C ASN A 44 8.20 -47.04 -15.65
N ASN A 45 7.52 -46.10 -16.31
CA ASN A 45 7.26 -46.13 -17.75
C ASN A 45 8.43 -45.55 -18.58
N MET A 46 9.41 -44.88 -17.97
CA MET A 46 10.58 -44.33 -18.65
C MET A 46 11.73 -45.36 -18.76
N SER A 47 12.56 -45.22 -19.80
CA SER A 47 13.79 -46.02 -19.92
C SER A 47 14.84 -45.58 -18.90
N THR A 48 15.73 -46.49 -18.50
CA THR A 48 16.81 -46.22 -17.53
C THR A 48 17.71 -45.05 -17.95
N GLU A 49 17.92 -44.87 -19.26
CA GLU A 49 18.68 -43.75 -19.82
C GLU A 49 17.90 -42.42 -19.74
N GLY A 50 16.58 -42.44 -19.97
CA GLY A 50 15.72 -41.27 -19.80
C GLY A 50 15.67 -40.77 -18.35
N ILE A 51 15.69 -41.69 -17.38
CA ILE A 51 15.77 -41.37 -15.95
C ILE A 51 17.11 -40.69 -15.62
N GLN A 52 18.23 -41.17 -16.17
CA GLN A 52 19.54 -40.56 -15.95
C GLN A 52 19.66 -39.15 -16.54
N GLN A 53 19.10 -38.92 -17.73
CA GLN A 53 19.07 -37.59 -18.35
C GLN A 53 18.20 -36.62 -17.54
N ARG A 54 17.01 -37.06 -17.09
CA ARG A 54 16.11 -36.27 -16.25
C ARG A 54 16.76 -35.91 -14.90
N ALA A 55 17.43 -36.87 -14.26
CA ALA A 55 18.15 -36.63 -13.02
C ALA A 55 19.25 -35.57 -13.16
N ARG A 56 19.99 -35.56 -14.28
CA ARG A 56 21.02 -34.54 -14.56
C ARG A 56 20.41 -33.16 -14.80
N LEU A 57 19.28 -33.08 -15.51
CA LEU A 57 18.56 -31.83 -15.71
C LEU A 57 18.10 -31.23 -14.38
N ILE A 58 17.45 -32.05 -13.55
CA ILE A 58 16.98 -31.65 -12.21
C ILE A 58 18.15 -31.22 -11.32
N GLN A 59 19.30 -31.92 -11.37
CA GLN A 59 20.49 -31.51 -10.62
C GLN A 59 21.04 -30.15 -11.07
N ASN A 60 20.94 -29.82 -12.36
CA ASN A 60 21.30 -28.51 -12.87
C ASN A 60 20.31 -27.45 -12.38
N ASP A 61 19.01 -27.73 -12.49
CA ASP A 61 17.95 -26.83 -12.04
C ASP A 61 18.06 -26.54 -10.55
N ILE A 62 18.28 -27.56 -9.70
CA ILE A 62 18.51 -27.38 -8.26
C ILE A 62 19.72 -26.46 -8.00
N ARG A 63 20.79 -26.58 -8.78
CA ARG A 63 21.96 -25.70 -8.64
C ARG A 63 21.62 -24.26 -8.99
N VAL A 64 20.93 -24.04 -10.10
CA VAL A 64 20.49 -22.71 -10.54
C VAL A 64 19.54 -22.11 -9.51
N TYR A 65 18.52 -22.86 -9.07
CA TYR A 65 17.58 -22.41 -8.05
C TYR A 65 18.26 -22.11 -6.72
N LYS A 66 19.24 -22.91 -6.29
CA LYS A 66 19.99 -22.62 -5.07
C LYS A 66 20.77 -21.30 -5.18
N SER A 67 21.40 -21.04 -6.33
CA SER A 67 22.07 -19.76 -6.57
C SER A 67 21.10 -18.58 -6.64
N GLU A 68 19.92 -18.80 -7.20
CA GLU A 68 18.88 -17.78 -7.33
C GLU A 68 18.25 -17.44 -5.98
N VAL A 69 17.96 -18.44 -5.15
CA VAL A 69 17.51 -18.24 -3.77
C VAL A 69 18.53 -17.42 -2.99
N GLN A 70 19.82 -17.75 -3.08
CA GLN A 70 20.86 -16.98 -2.43
C GLN A 70 20.89 -15.52 -2.92
N ARG A 71 20.86 -15.31 -4.24
CA ARG A 71 20.79 -13.96 -4.83
C ARG A 71 19.58 -13.16 -4.32
N LEU A 72 18.39 -13.74 -4.42
CA LEU A 72 17.15 -13.11 -3.97
C LEU A 72 17.16 -12.82 -2.47
N THR A 73 17.72 -13.71 -1.63
CA THR A 73 17.83 -13.45 -0.19
C THR A 73 18.76 -12.27 0.12
N HIS A 74 19.86 -12.10 -0.62
CA HIS A 74 20.74 -10.94 -0.46
C HIS A 74 20.05 -9.65 -0.92
N GLU A 75 19.34 -9.68 -2.04
CA GLU A 75 18.57 -8.54 -2.54
C GLU A 75 17.45 -8.14 -1.57
N LEU A 76 16.70 -9.11 -1.04
CA LEU A 76 15.67 -8.90 -0.02
C LEU A 76 16.27 -8.22 1.21
N ASN A 77 17.38 -8.74 1.73
CA ASN A 77 18.04 -8.15 2.90
C ASN A 77 18.50 -6.72 2.64
N SER A 78 19.08 -6.44 1.46
CA SER A 78 19.48 -5.07 1.08
C SER A 78 18.29 -4.12 0.98
N ILE A 79 17.16 -4.57 0.41
CA ILE A 79 15.93 -3.78 0.32
C ILE A 79 15.36 -3.53 1.72
N LYS A 80 15.35 -4.55 2.58
CA LYS A 80 14.85 -4.45 3.96
C LYS A 80 15.67 -3.47 4.80
N GLU A 81 16.98 -3.46 4.64
CA GLU A 81 17.87 -2.49 5.29
C GLU A 81 17.55 -1.06 4.82
N LYS A 82 17.44 -0.84 3.51
CA LYS A 82 17.05 0.46 2.95
C LYS A 82 15.66 0.92 3.42
N MET A 83 14.71 0.00 3.53
CA MET A 83 13.38 0.31 4.06
C MET A 83 13.45 0.76 5.51
N LYS A 84 14.26 0.10 6.34
CA LYS A 84 14.45 0.47 7.74
C LYS A 84 15.09 1.86 7.86
N ASP A 85 16.16 2.12 7.10
CA ASP A 85 16.83 3.42 7.10
C ASP A 85 15.90 4.55 6.66
N ASN A 86 15.09 4.30 5.63
CA ASN A 86 14.10 5.27 5.16
C ASN A 86 13.00 5.50 6.20
N GLN A 87 12.54 4.45 6.89
CA GLN A 87 11.56 4.59 7.96
C GLN A 87 12.10 5.42 9.12
N GLU A 88 13.37 5.23 9.50
CA GLU A 88 14.03 6.03 10.53
C GLU A 88 14.14 7.51 10.10
N LYS A 89 14.50 7.78 8.84
CA LYS A 89 14.51 9.14 8.29
C LYS A 89 13.13 9.80 8.26
N ILE A 90 12.08 9.05 7.92
CA ILE A 90 10.69 9.52 7.98
C ILE A 90 10.31 9.86 9.42
N ASN A 91 10.60 8.97 10.37
CA ASN A 91 10.28 9.18 11.77
C ASN A 91 11.00 10.42 12.35
N LEU A 92 12.25 10.65 11.97
CA LEU A 92 13.01 11.85 12.39
C LEU A 92 12.35 13.13 11.87
N ASN A 93 11.84 13.13 10.64
CA ASN A 93 11.13 14.28 10.06
C ASN A 93 9.68 14.42 10.56
N ARG A 94 9.09 13.36 11.12
CA ARG A 94 7.77 13.36 11.75
C ARG A 94 7.81 13.80 13.22
N GLN A 95 8.92 14.38 13.68
CA GLN A 95 9.02 14.91 15.03
C GLN A 95 8.14 16.16 15.19
N LEU A 96 7.32 16.18 16.24
CA LEU A 96 6.56 17.37 16.63
C LEU A 96 7.55 18.50 17.00
N PRO A 97 7.27 19.77 16.70
CA PRO A 97 5.98 20.36 16.36
C PRO A 97 5.69 20.47 14.84
N HIS A 98 4.44 20.26 14.46
CA HIS A 98 3.96 20.47 13.08
C HIS A 98 3.17 21.78 12.97
N LEU A 99 3.28 22.45 11.83
CA LEU A 99 2.46 23.60 11.50
C LEU A 99 1.14 23.10 10.90
N VAL A 100 0.01 23.49 11.46
CA VAL A 100 -1.29 23.12 10.88
C VAL A 100 -1.64 24.06 9.72
N GLY A 101 -2.14 23.50 8.63
CA GLY A 101 -2.69 24.23 7.50
C GLY A 101 -3.92 23.56 6.90
N SER A 102 -4.61 24.29 6.04
CA SER A 102 -5.77 23.79 5.27
C SER A 102 -5.43 23.79 3.79
N VAL A 103 -5.79 22.72 3.09
CA VAL A 103 -5.63 22.60 1.63
C VAL A 103 -6.60 23.58 0.97
N ALA A 104 -6.08 24.54 0.19
CA ALA A 104 -6.94 25.47 -0.53
C ALA A 104 -7.43 24.85 -1.84
N GLU A 105 -6.48 24.36 -2.65
CA GLU A 105 -6.77 23.78 -3.96
C GLU A 105 -5.64 22.82 -4.35
N ILE A 106 -5.98 21.78 -5.11
CA ILE A 106 -5.05 20.86 -5.73
C ILE A 106 -5.07 21.17 -7.22
N LEU A 107 -3.94 21.61 -7.75
CA LEU A 107 -3.81 21.93 -9.17
C LEU A 107 -3.20 20.71 -9.88
N PRO A 108 -3.79 20.23 -10.97
CA PRO A 108 -3.06 19.34 -11.86
C PRO A 108 -1.85 20.10 -12.44
N ALA A 109 -0.74 19.41 -12.72
CA ALA A 109 0.32 20.03 -13.52
C ALA A 109 -0.27 20.48 -14.86
N ASP A 110 -0.14 21.77 -15.16
CA ASP A 110 -0.53 22.31 -16.45
C ASP A 110 0.20 21.54 -17.55
N GLU A 111 -0.56 20.99 -18.50
CA GLU A 111 0.00 20.35 -19.70
C GLU A 111 0.79 21.36 -20.56
N ASP A 112 0.60 22.66 -20.34
CA ASP A 112 1.17 23.74 -21.15
C ASP A 112 2.66 24.00 -20.89
N GLU A 113 3.23 23.57 -19.75
CA GLU A 113 4.70 23.58 -19.55
C GLU A 113 5.38 22.37 -20.23
N ALA A 114 4.61 21.44 -20.79
CA ALA A 114 5.11 20.36 -21.65
C ALA A 114 5.26 20.78 -23.12
N ASP A 115 4.68 21.91 -23.52
CA ASP A 115 4.71 22.44 -24.90
C ASP A 115 5.62 23.67 -25.10
N LEU A 116 6.22 24.22 -24.02
CA LEU A 116 7.42 25.05 -24.22
C LEU A 116 8.60 24.11 -24.46
N PRO A 117 9.22 24.13 -25.66
CA PRO A 117 10.48 23.45 -25.85
C PRO A 117 11.49 24.13 -24.92
N GLU A 118 11.81 23.49 -23.80
CA GLU A 118 13.05 23.76 -23.08
C GLU A 118 14.18 23.36 -24.04
N GLU A 119 14.64 24.34 -24.83
CA GLU A 119 15.76 24.21 -25.75
C GLU A 119 16.96 23.61 -25.00
N GLY A 120 17.22 22.31 -25.21
CA GLY A 120 18.55 21.74 -24.99
C GLY A 120 18.68 20.54 -24.07
N SER A 121 17.62 20.01 -23.45
CA SER A 121 17.75 18.78 -22.65
C SER A 121 17.06 17.59 -23.32
N ALA A 122 17.84 16.56 -23.65
CA ALA A 122 17.35 15.26 -24.10
C ALA A 122 16.68 14.53 -22.92
N ILE A 123 15.55 15.06 -22.45
CA ILE A 123 14.71 14.40 -21.46
C ILE A 123 14.03 13.22 -22.16
N SER A 124 14.30 12.03 -21.63
CA SER A 124 13.74 10.77 -22.11
C SER A 124 12.21 10.80 -22.06
N THR A 125 11.55 10.14 -23.00
CA THR A 125 10.08 10.03 -23.09
C THR A 125 9.42 9.46 -21.83
N LEU A 126 10.18 8.82 -20.94
CA LEU A 126 9.73 8.32 -19.63
C LEU A 126 9.52 9.46 -18.61
N GLN A 127 10.47 10.40 -18.53
CA GLN A 127 10.37 11.58 -17.65
C GLN A 127 9.23 12.52 -18.05
N ARG A 128 8.78 12.47 -19.32
CA ARG A 128 7.60 13.19 -19.80
C ARG A 128 6.30 12.63 -19.24
N ARG A 129 6.20 11.30 -19.00
CA ARG A 129 5.02 10.69 -18.34
C ARG A 129 4.99 11.01 -16.86
N GLU A 130 6.14 10.97 -16.19
CA GLU A 130 6.26 11.35 -14.78
C GLU A 130 5.94 12.83 -14.52
N LYS A 131 6.12 13.73 -15.50
CA LYS A 131 5.66 15.13 -15.40
C LYS A 131 4.13 15.26 -15.40
N LYS A 132 3.39 14.40 -16.12
CA LYS A 132 1.92 14.48 -16.24
C LYS A 132 1.17 14.13 -14.95
N GLU A 133 1.80 13.44 -14.01
CA GLU A 133 1.17 13.02 -12.74
C GLU A 133 1.50 13.96 -11.56
N LYS A 134 2.34 14.98 -11.78
CA LYS A 134 2.73 15.92 -10.72
C LYS A 134 1.60 16.88 -10.41
N LYS A 135 0.66 16.46 -9.55
CA LYS A 135 -0.29 17.38 -8.95
C LYS A 135 0.46 18.31 -8.00
N SER A 136 0.24 19.60 -8.15
CA SER A 136 0.70 20.62 -7.20
C SER A 136 -0.44 21.02 -6.27
N MET A 137 -0.12 21.69 -5.18
CA MET A 137 -1.10 22.03 -4.16
C MET A 137 -0.83 23.41 -3.59
N VAL A 138 -1.91 24.12 -3.30
CA VAL A 138 -1.85 25.38 -2.57
C VAL A 138 -2.37 25.15 -1.16
N VAL A 139 -1.57 25.52 -0.16
CA VAL A 139 -1.90 25.35 1.26
C VAL A 139 -2.00 26.71 1.94
N LYS A 140 -3.02 26.88 2.79
CA LYS A 140 -3.16 28.02 3.69
C LYS A 140 -2.75 27.61 5.09
N THR A 141 -1.67 28.17 5.59
CA THR A 141 -1.18 27.88 6.94
C THR A 141 -2.02 28.59 8.00
N THR A 142 -1.96 28.11 9.24
CA THR A 142 -2.57 28.81 10.40
C THR A 142 -1.98 30.22 10.61
N THR A 143 -0.75 30.45 10.13
CA THR A 143 -0.10 31.78 10.11
C THR A 143 -0.64 32.70 9.00
N ARG A 144 -1.73 32.32 8.32
CA ARG A 144 -2.38 33.05 7.22
C ARG A 144 -1.46 33.27 6.01
N GLN A 145 -0.49 32.38 5.80
CA GLN A 145 0.35 32.38 4.61
C GLN A 145 -0.23 31.39 3.60
N THR A 146 -0.28 31.79 2.33
CA THR A 146 -0.66 30.92 1.22
C THR A 146 0.61 30.49 0.51
N ILE A 147 0.90 29.19 0.52
CA ILE A 147 2.16 28.64 0.00
C ILE A 147 1.82 27.65 -1.11
N TYR A 148 2.52 27.78 -2.23
CA TYR A 148 2.46 26.84 -3.35
C TYR A 148 3.48 25.71 -3.14
N LEU A 149 2.99 24.48 -3.12
CA LEU A 149 3.78 23.26 -3.01
C LEU A 149 3.80 22.56 -4.38
N PRO A 150 4.93 22.55 -5.10
CA PRO A 150 5.07 21.73 -6.30
C PRO A 150 5.13 20.23 -5.99
N ILE A 151 5.42 19.85 -4.74
CA ILE A 151 5.49 18.48 -4.25
C ILE A 151 4.68 18.38 -2.97
N ILE A 152 3.69 17.47 -2.94
CA ILE A 152 2.64 17.40 -1.92
C ILE A 152 3.16 16.82 -0.59
N GLY A 153 4.02 15.80 -0.61
CA GLY A 153 4.67 15.27 0.59
C GLY A 153 4.46 13.78 0.80
N LEU A 154 4.25 13.37 2.06
CA LEU A 154 4.11 11.96 2.47
C LEU A 154 2.70 11.41 2.25
N VAL A 155 1.69 12.27 2.12
CA VAL A 155 0.29 11.88 1.95
C VAL A 155 -0.06 11.83 0.46
N PRO A 156 -0.72 10.76 -0.03
CA PRO A 156 -1.15 10.66 -1.42
C PRO A 156 -2.22 11.70 -1.78
N VAL A 157 -2.25 12.11 -3.03
CA VAL A 157 -3.12 13.22 -3.49
C VAL A 157 -4.58 12.81 -3.58
N GLU A 158 -4.82 11.52 -3.79
CA GLU A 158 -6.15 10.92 -3.95
C GLU A 158 -6.97 11.00 -2.64
N GLU A 159 -6.29 11.03 -1.50
CA GLU A 159 -6.92 11.13 -0.18
C GLU A 159 -7.15 12.56 0.27
N LEU A 160 -6.53 13.54 -0.39
CA LEU A 160 -6.62 14.95 -0.05
C LEU A 160 -7.78 15.60 -0.79
N LYS A 161 -8.59 16.35 -0.06
CA LYS A 161 -9.64 17.20 -0.62
C LYS A 161 -9.41 18.66 -0.24
N PRO A 162 -9.91 19.61 -1.06
CA PRO A 162 -9.95 21.00 -0.65
C PRO A 162 -10.64 21.16 0.71
N ASN A 163 -10.12 22.06 1.53
CA ASN A 163 -10.47 22.34 2.92
C ASN A 163 -10.07 21.27 3.95
N ASP A 164 -9.42 20.17 3.57
CA ASP A 164 -8.90 19.22 4.54
C ASP A 164 -7.80 19.85 5.40
N LEU A 165 -7.76 19.45 6.67
CA LEU A 165 -6.74 19.86 7.63
C LEU A 165 -5.51 18.97 7.47
N VAL A 166 -4.33 19.58 7.34
CA VAL A 166 -3.07 18.87 7.12
C VAL A 166 -1.99 19.36 8.07
N GLY A 167 -1.15 18.43 8.51
CA GLY A 167 0.07 18.72 9.25
C GLY A 167 1.21 19.01 8.28
N LEU A 168 1.76 20.21 8.35
CA LEU A 168 2.90 20.67 7.57
C LEU A 168 4.17 20.68 8.41
N ASN A 169 5.31 20.50 7.76
CA ASN A 169 6.59 20.83 8.37
C ASN A 169 6.74 22.37 8.48
N LYS A 170 7.35 22.87 9.56
CA LYS A 170 7.49 24.31 9.80
C LYS A 170 8.48 25.01 8.86
N ASP A 171 9.52 24.32 8.42
CA ASP A 171 10.59 24.94 7.62
C ASP A 171 10.43 24.64 6.12
N SER A 172 10.04 23.41 5.77
CA SER A 172 9.86 22.99 4.37
C SER A 172 8.41 23.06 3.87
N TYR A 173 7.45 23.27 4.76
CA TYR A 173 6.01 23.29 4.45
C TYR A 173 5.45 22.01 3.80
N LEU A 174 6.22 20.92 3.76
CA LEU A 174 5.78 19.65 3.18
C LEU A 174 4.65 19.02 4.02
N VAL A 175 3.64 18.42 3.36
CA VAL A 175 2.59 17.68 4.09
C VAL A 175 3.16 16.39 4.67
N LEU A 176 3.00 16.24 5.97
CA LEU A 176 3.43 15.07 6.74
C LEU A 176 2.29 14.09 6.96
N ASP A 177 1.13 14.60 7.38
CA ASP A 177 -0.04 13.77 7.71
C ASP A 177 -1.35 14.55 7.49
N LYS A 178 -2.42 13.81 7.25
CA LYS A 178 -3.78 14.36 7.18
C LYS A 178 -4.37 14.37 8.59
N LEU A 179 -4.73 15.55 9.07
CA LEU A 179 -5.33 15.69 10.38
C LEU A 179 -6.84 15.47 10.28
N PRO A 180 -7.47 14.85 11.30
CA PRO A 180 -8.92 14.80 11.41
C PRO A 180 -9.52 16.20 11.37
N GLN A 181 -10.71 16.33 10.81
CA GLN A 181 -11.43 17.60 10.85
C GLN A 181 -11.73 17.97 12.29
N ASP A 182 -11.35 19.17 12.68
CA ASP A 182 -11.56 19.69 14.02
C ASP A 182 -12.80 20.59 14.04
N PHE A 183 -13.73 20.33 14.96
CA PHE A 183 -14.95 21.12 15.13
C PHE A 183 -14.80 22.14 16.26
N ASP A 184 -15.58 23.22 16.19
CA ASP A 184 -15.65 24.26 17.22
C ASP A 184 -15.94 23.62 18.60
N SER A 185 -15.23 24.08 19.63
CA SER A 185 -15.32 23.53 20.98
C SER A 185 -16.74 23.59 21.55
N ARG A 186 -17.55 24.56 21.12
CA ARG A 186 -18.97 24.67 21.53
C ARG A 186 -19.82 23.56 20.94
N VAL A 187 -19.52 23.11 19.71
CA VAL A 187 -20.22 21.97 19.09
C VAL A 187 -19.80 20.67 19.77
N LYS A 188 -18.50 20.52 20.08
CA LYS A 188 -18.02 19.36 20.87
C LYS A 188 -18.65 19.30 22.25
N ALA A 189 -18.87 20.45 22.90
CA ALA A 189 -19.56 20.50 24.19
C ALA A 189 -21.07 20.21 24.11
N MET A 190 -21.65 20.15 22.90
CA MET A 190 -23.02 19.69 22.68
C MET A 190 -23.09 18.19 22.40
N GLU A 191 -21.96 17.49 22.34
CA GLU A 191 -21.94 16.04 22.23
C GLU A 191 -22.59 15.45 23.50
N VAL A 192 -23.52 14.52 23.30
CA VAL A 192 -24.25 13.92 24.40
C VAL A 192 -23.36 12.86 25.04
N ASP A 193 -22.72 13.21 26.15
CA ASP A 193 -21.84 12.29 26.89
C ASP A 193 -22.61 11.09 27.44
N GLU A 194 -23.78 11.32 28.04
CA GLU A 194 -24.61 10.27 28.64
C GLU A 194 -26.09 10.47 28.28
N ARG A 195 -26.77 9.38 27.93
CA ARG A 195 -28.23 9.39 27.80
C ARG A 195 -28.84 9.26 29.20
N PRO A 196 -29.84 10.09 29.55
CA PRO A 196 -30.49 9.98 30.85
C PRO A 196 -31.09 8.59 31.02
N THR A 197 -30.84 7.98 32.18
CA THR A 197 -31.51 6.75 32.60
C THR A 197 -32.69 7.15 33.49
N ASP A 198 -33.89 6.64 33.18
CA ASP A 198 -35.17 6.91 33.87
C ASP A 198 -35.14 6.59 35.37
#